data_AF-A0A937VB37-F1
#
_entry.id   AF-A0A937VB37-F1
#
_cell.length_a   1.000
_cell.length_b   1.000
_cell.length_c   1.000
_cell.angle_alpha   90.00
_cell.angle_beta   90.00
_cell.angle_gamma   90.00
#
_symmetry.space_group_name_H-M   'P 1'
#
loop_
_entity.id
_entity.type
_entity.pdbx_description
1 polymer ?
#
loop_
_entity_poly.entity_id
_entity_poly.type
_entity_poly.pdbx_seq_one_letter_code
_entity_poly.pdbx_strand_id
1 'polypeptide(L)'
;MRAVDEHLLSLSGGRRVAILPTASAPDGPGVFERWTAMGEAHFRALGAHVEAVPARTRADCLDPEVARRITFADLVYFSGGKPDYLQASLAQTPVWEAVLGLMQRGGVVAGCSAGAMILGAFIPGFRLRQLPGRKALWTPGFGLVPQAVIVPHFNEIPRAVVRPWLTLRPSGMRAIGVDAGTAMVGRPGEWRVLGEGSVTIADGEGERVHTPGQRFA
;
A
#
# COMPACT_ATOMS: atom_id res chain seq x y z
N MET A 1 15.30 -2.58 1.05
CA MET A 1 13.99 -3.28 1.27
C MET A 1 14.08 -4.71 1.79
N ARG A 2 15.02 -5.57 1.36
CA ARG A 2 15.11 -6.98 1.80
C ARG A 2 14.87 -7.20 3.31
N ALA A 3 15.57 -6.48 4.18
CA ALA A 3 15.43 -6.61 5.63
C ALA A 3 14.04 -6.23 6.16
N VAL A 4 13.36 -5.27 5.52
CA VAL A 4 11.98 -4.89 5.85
C VAL A 4 11.04 -6.05 5.52
N ASP A 5 11.14 -6.58 4.30
CA ASP A 5 10.26 -7.66 3.85
C ASP A 5 10.52 -8.97 4.63
N GLU A 6 11.77 -9.23 5.02
CA GLU A 6 12.14 -10.32 5.91
C GLU A 6 11.54 -10.15 7.32
N HIS A 7 11.48 -8.91 7.82
CA HIS A 7 10.76 -8.59 9.05
C HIS A 7 9.24 -8.78 8.89
N LEU A 8 8.64 -8.37 7.77
CA LEU A 8 7.20 -8.61 7.51
C LEU A 8 6.87 -10.11 7.52
N LEU A 9 7.73 -10.95 6.92
CA LEU A 9 7.58 -12.40 6.96
C LEU A 9 7.71 -12.98 8.37
N SER A 10 8.53 -12.37 9.24
CA SER A 10 8.62 -12.78 10.65
C SER A 10 7.34 -12.45 11.44
N LEU A 11 6.61 -11.41 11.02
CA LEU A 11 5.36 -10.99 11.66
C LEU A 11 4.14 -11.78 11.17
N SER A 12 4.19 -12.35 9.96
CA SER A 12 3.04 -13.02 9.35
C SER A 12 2.69 -14.40 9.91
N GLY A 13 3.50 -14.95 10.85
CA GLY A 13 3.27 -16.28 11.44
C GLY A 13 3.54 -17.45 10.48
N GLY A 14 3.96 -17.15 9.25
CA GLY A 14 4.25 -18.10 8.19
C GLY A 14 4.91 -17.38 7.00
N ARG A 15 5.18 -18.13 5.92
CA ARG A 15 5.94 -17.64 4.76
C ARG A 15 5.19 -17.81 3.44
N ARG A 16 3.85 -17.83 3.45
CA ARG A 16 3.02 -17.88 2.25
C ARG A 16 2.64 -16.46 1.85
N VAL A 17 3.07 -16.03 0.68
CA VAL A 17 2.90 -14.64 0.20
C VAL A 17 1.99 -14.62 -1.00
N ALA A 18 0.89 -13.87 -0.91
CA ALA A 18 0.04 -13.53 -2.04
C ALA A 18 0.46 -12.16 -2.58
N ILE A 19 0.90 -12.11 -3.83
CA ILE A 19 1.29 -10.86 -4.50
C ILE A 19 0.16 -10.40 -5.41
N LEU A 20 -0.25 -9.15 -5.24
CA LEU A 20 -1.28 -8.49 -6.05
C LEU A 20 -0.66 -7.33 -6.84
N PRO A 21 -0.26 -7.56 -8.10
CA PRO A 21 0.26 -6.50 -8.97
C PRO A 21 -0.84 -5.71 -9.70
N THR A 22 -2.08 -5.78 -9.20
CA THR A 22 -3.29 -5.18 -9.79
C THR A 22 -3.12 -3.70 -10.13
N ALA A 23 -2.40 -2.93 -9.31
CA ALA A 23 -2.16 -1.52 -9.55
C ALA A 23 -1.42 -1.24 -10.88
N SER A 24 -0.60 -2.19 -11.34
CA SER A 24 0.20 -2.08 -12.56
C SER A 24 -0.53 -2.53 -13.82
N ALA A 25 -1.67 -3.22 -13.68
CA ALA A 25 -2.42 -3.78 -14.81
C ALA A 25 -2.77 -2.75 -15.91
N PRO A 26 -3.12 -1.48 -15.60
CA PRO A 26 -3.46 -0.51 -16.65
C PRO A 26 -2.24 -0.02 -17.45
N ASP A 27 -1.01 -0.36 -17.07
CA ASP A 27 0.20 -0.08 -17.86
C ASP A 27 0.48 -1.15 -18.92
N GLY A 28 -0.40 -2.16 -19.01
CA GLY A 28 -0.34 -3.21 -20.02
C GLY A 28 0.13 -4.56 -19.48
N PRO A 29 -0.13 -5.65 -20.22
CA PRO A 29 0.11 -7.01 -19.76
C PRO A 29 1.60 -7.27 -19.42
N GLY A 30 2.52 -6.78 -20.25
CA GLY A 30 3.97 -6.96 -19.98
C GLY A 30 4.45 -6.23 -18.72
N VAL A 31 3.82 -5.12 -18.34
CA VAL A 31 4.16 -4.42 -17.08
C VAL A 31 3.62 -5.21 -15.89
N PHE A 32 2.39 -5.72 -15.99
CA PHE A 32 1.80 -6.59 -14.98
C PHE A 32 2.64 -7.86 -14.76
N GLU A 33 3.03 -8.54 -15.83
CA GLU A 33 3.86 -9.74 -15.79
C GLU A 33 5.23 -9.47 -15.19
N ARG A 34 5.86 -8.33 -15.52
CA ARG A 34 7.12 -7.92 -14.92
C ARG A 34 7.01 -7.69 -13.41
N TRP A 35 5.96 -6.99 -12.96
CA TRP A 35 5.72 -6.80 -11.52
C TRP A 35 5.47 -8.11 -10.79
N THR A 36 4.73 -9.03 -11.41
CA THR A 36 4.55 -10.40 -10.90
C THR A 36 5.89 -11.10 -10.75
N ALA A 37 6.70 -11.16 -11.82
CA ALA A 37 7.99 -11.86 -11.82
C ALA A 37 8.97 -11.28 -10.79
N MET A 38 9.03 -9.94 -10.67
CA MET A 38 9.85 -9.26 -9.67
C MET A 38 9.44 -9.63 -8.24
N GLY A 39 8.15 -9.56 -7.93
CA GLY A 39 7.63 -9.90 -6.61
C GLY A 39 7.89 -11.37 -6.26
N GLU A 40 7.62 -12.26 -7.21
CA GLU A 40 7.88 -13.68 -7.05
C GLU A 40 9.36 -13.97 -6.80
N ALA A 41 10.26 -13.43 -7.63
CA ALA A 41 11.69 -13.61 -7.46
C ALA A 41 12.17 -13.08 -6.10
N HIS A 42 11.68 -11.91 -5.68
CA HIS A 42 12.05 -11.30 -4.42
C HIS A 42 11.66 -12.17 -3.21
N PHE A 43 10.39 -12.53 -3.08
CA PHE A 43 9.91 -13.29 -1.93
C PHE A 43 10.37 -14.76 -1.95
N ARG A 44 10.55 -15.37 -3.14
CA ARG A 44 11.19 -16.70 -3.25
C ARG A 44 12.65 -16.66 -2.78
N ALA A 45 13.40 -15.60 -3.11
CA ALA A 45 14.78 -15.42 -2.63
C ALA A 45 14.88 -15.16 -1.12
N LEU A 46 13.76 -14.80 -0.48
CA LEU A 46 13.65 -14.79 0.98
C LEU A 46 13.28 -16.17 1.53
N GLY A 47 12.90 -17.15 0.72
CA GLY A 47 12.44 -18.47 1.17
C GLY A 47 10.95 -18.51 1.51
N ALA A 48 10.13 -17.70 0.84
CA ALA A 48 8.68 -17.75 0.92
C ALA A 48 8.07 -18.63 -0.17
N HIS A 49 6.91 -19.22 0.12
CA HIS A 49 6.02 -19.79 -0.88
C HIS A 49 5.18 -18.68 -1.47
N VAL A 50 5.39 -18.37 -2.75
CA VAL A 50 4.78 -17.20 -3.38
C VAL A 50 3.69 -17.61 -4.37
N GLU A 51 2.54 -16.97 -4.25
CA GLU A 51 1.43 -17.03 -5.18
C GLU A 51 1.16 -15.65 -5.79
N ALA A 52 1.30 -15.55 -7.10
CA ALA A 52 0.83 -14.40 -7.85
C ALA A 52 -0.68 -14.50 -8.06
N VAL A 53 -1.43 -13.57 -7.47
CA VAL A 53 -2.89 -13.55 -7.61
C VAL A 53 -3.24 -12.91 -8.96
N PRO A 54 -3.98 -13.60 -9.85
CA PRO A 54 -4.32 -13.10 -11.20
C PRO A 54 -5.46 -12.05 -11.17
N ALA A 55 -5.45 -11.16 -10.18
CA ALA A 55 -6.41 -10.07 -10.02
C ALA A 55 -5.99 -8.87 -10.89
N ARG A 56 -6.21 -8.93 -12.20
CA ARG A 56 -5.82 -7.85 -13.13
C ARG A 56 -6.87 -6.75 -13.19
N THR A 57 -8.13 -7.12 -13.08
CA THR A 57 -9.31 -6.26 -13.26
C THR A 57 -10.28 -6.41 -12.10
N ARG A 58 -11.29 -5.53 -12.04
CA ARG A 58 -12.40 -5.66 -11.10
C ARG A 58 -13.16 -6.99 -11.29
N ALA A 59 -13.33 -7.45 -12.53
CA ALA A 59 -14.01 -8.72 -12.80
C ALA A 59 -13.25 -9.90 -12.18
N ASP A 60 -11.91 -9.91 -12.30
CA ASP A 60 -11.07 -10.91 -11.64
C ASP A 60 -11.18 -10.81 -10.11
N CYS A 61 -11.28 -9.60 -9.56
CA CYS A 61 -11.44 -9.40 -8.12
C CYS A 61 -12.80 -9.90 -7.60
N LEU A 62 -13.82 -9.92 -8.45
CA LEU A 62 -15.16 -10.43 -8.17
C LEU A 62 -15.24 -11.96 -8.24
N ASP A 63 -14.26 -12.63 -8.84
CA ASP A 63 -14.22 -14.08 -8.97
C ASP A 63 -13.82 -14.74 -7.63
N PRO A 64 -14.69 -15.57 -7.01
CA PRO A 64 -14.36 -16.30 -5.80
C PRO A 64 -13.12 -17.19 -5.95
N GLU A 65 -12.84 -17.71 -7.14
CA GLU A 65 -11.66 -18.54 -7.42
C GLU A 65 -10.37 -17.75 -7.25
N VAL A 66 -10.37 -16.48 -7.66
CA VAL A 66 -9.23 -15.57 -7.47
C VAL A 66 -9.09 -15.22 -5.98
N ALA A 67 -10.20 -15.00 -5.27
CA ALA A 67 -10.16 -14.77 -3.83
C ALA A 67 -9.62 -15.97 -3.03
N ARG A 68 -9.93 -17.21 -3.43
CA ARG A 68 -9.44 -18.43 -2.79
C ARG A 68 -7.91 -18.55 -2.80
N ARG A 69 -7.22 -17.88 -3.72
CA ARG A 69 -5.75 -17.80 -3.79
C ARG A 69 -5.14 -17.02 -2.61
N ILE A 70 -5.94 -16.24 -1.88
CA ILE A 70 -5.49 -15.47 -0.72
C ILE A 70 -5.78 -16.20 0.60
N THR A 71 -6.70 -17.17 0.60
CA THR A 71 -7.23 -17.82 1.82
C THR A 71 -6.13 -18.36 2.75
N PHE A 72 -5.06 -18.93 2.17
CA PHE A 72 -3.95 -19.51 2.93
C PHE A 72 -2.69 -18.64 2.97
N ALA A 73 -2.76 -17.40 2.47
CA ALA A 73 -1.63 -16.50 2.56
C ALA A 73 -1.44 -16.03 4.02
N ASP A 74 -0.18 -15.80 4.37
CA ASP A 74 0.26 -15.23 5.65
C ASP A 74 0.58 -13.74 5.49
N LEU A 75 1.06 -13.36 4.28
CA LEU A 75 1.34 -12.00 3.87
C LEU A 75 0.64 -11.70 2.53
N VAL A 76 -0.10 -10.60 2.46
CA VAL A 76 -0.55 -10.00 1.20
C VAL A 76 0.33 -8.80 0.88
N TYR A 77 0.83 -8.75 -0.35
CA TYR A 77 1.67 -7.66 -0.84
C TYR A 77 1.07 -6.99 -2.07
N PHE A 78 0.72 -5.70 -1.95
CA PHE A 78 0.27 -4.87 -3.07
C PHE A 78 1.44 -4.15 -3.73
N SER A 79 1.62 -4.33 -5.04
CA SER A 79 2.68 -3.63 -5.78
C SER A 79 2.36 -2.15 -6.05
N GLY A 80 3.35 -1.44 -6.60
CA GLY A 80 3.17 -0.10 -7.15
C GLY A 80 2.36 -0.09 -8.45
N GLY A 81 1.96 1.11 -8.88
CA GLY A 81 1.15 1.33 -10.09
C GLY A 81 0.17 2.49 -9.90
N LYS A 82 -1.11 2.26 -10.23
CA LYS A 82 -2.19 3.26 -10.14
C LYS A 82 -3.07 3.00 -8.92
N PRO A 83 -3.04 3.86 -7.87
CA PRO A 83 -3.78 3.62 -6.63
C PRO A 83 -5.31 3.67 -6.83
N ASP A 84 -5.81 4.62 -7.63
CA ASP A 84 -7.25 4.71 -7.94
C ASP A 84 -7.77 3.43 -8.61
N TYR A 85 -6.98 2.83 -9.51
CA TYR A 85 -7.36 1.59 -10.19
C TYR A 85 -7.32 0.41 -9.23
N LEU A 86 -6.29 0.32 -8.39
CA LEU A 86 -6.17 -0.71 -7.37
C LEU A 86 -7.38 -0.66 -6.42
N GLN A 87 -7.70 0.52 -5.89
CA GLN A 87 -8.83 0.73 -5.00
C GLN A 87 -10.16 0.35 -5.68
N ALA A 88 -10.41 0.86 -6.89
CA ALA A 88 -11.64 0.58 -7.61
C ALA A 88 -11.79 -0.90 -8.04
N SER A 89 -10.68 -1.60 -8.26
CA SER A 89 -10.69 -3.02 -8.60
C SER A 89 -11.03 -3.88 -7.38
N LEU A 90 -10.49 -3.54 -6.21
CA LEU A 90 -10.64 -4.32 -4.98
C LEU A 90 -11.90 -4.00 -4.18
N ALA A 91 -12.38 -2.75 -4.21
CA ALA A 91 -13.46 -2.32 -3.32
C ALA A 91 -14.74 -3.16 -3.48
N GLN A 92 -15.27 -3.67 -2.36
CA GLN A 92 -16.48 -4.50 -2.32
C GLN A 92 -16.37 -5.72 -3.24
N THR A 93 -15.28 -6.48 -3.09
CA THR A 93 -15.05 -7.71 -3.85
C THR A 93 -14.60 -8.85 -2.93
N PRO A 94 -14.84 -10.13 -3.29
CA PRO A 94 -14.34 -11.29 -2.57
C PRO A 94 -12.83 -11.27 -2.35
N VAL A 95 -12.05 -10.76 -3.31
CA VAL A 95 -10.59 -10.61 -3.15
C VAL A 95 -10.27 -9.68 -1.97
N TRP A 96 -10.92 -8.54 -1.85
CA TRP A 96 -10.70 -7.64 -0.72
C TRP A 96 -11.20 -8.23 0.60
N GLU A 97 -12.35 -8.91 0.60
CA GLU A 97 -12.85 -9.65 1.76
C GLU A 97 -11.85 -10.72 2.23
N ALA A 98 -11.19 -11.42 1.30
CA ALA A 98 -10.14 -12.38 1.63
C ALA A 98 -8.91 -11.72 2.26
N VAL A 99 -8.53 -10.51 1.82
CA VAL A 99 -7.46 -9.72 2.45
C VAL A 99 -7.82 -9.32 3.88
N LEU A 100 -9.06 -8.85 4.11
CA LEU A 100 -9.55 -8.55 5.45
C LEU A 100 -9.60 -9.80 6.33
N GLY A 101 -10.08 -10.91 5.77
CA GLY A 101 -10.09 -12.21 6.43
C GLY A 101 -8.70 -12.66 6.86
N LEU A 102 -7.68 -12.46 6.01
CA LEU A 102 -6.27 -12.70 6.34
C LEU A 102 -5.78 -11.85 7.52
N MET A 103 -6.12 -10.57 7.57
CA MET A 103 -5.74 -9.70 8.70
C MET A 103 -6.41 -10.15 10.01
N GLN A 104 -7.70 -10.53 9.96
CA GLN A 104 -8.45 -10.98 11.14
C GLN A 104 -7.83 -12.22 11.80
N ARG A 105 -7.21 -13.10 11.01
CA ARG A 105 -6.49 -14.29 11.49
C ARG A 105 -4.99 -14.06 11.75
N GLY A 106 -4.56 -12.79 11.81
CA GLY A 106 -3.21 -12.39 12.23
C GLY A 106 -2.18 -12.27 11.11
N GLY A 107 -2.58 -12.41 9.85
CA GLY A 107 -1.70 -12.19 8.71
C GLY A 107 -1.33 -10.71 8.52
N VAL A 108 -0.32 -10.48 7.69
CA VAL A 108 0.21 -9.14 7.40
C VAL A 108 -0.28 -8.65 6.05
N VAL A 109 -0.60 -7.36 5.97
CA VAL A 109 -0.86 -6.67 4.70
C VAL A 109 0.18 -5.59 4.53
N ALA A 110 0.84 -5.60 3.37
CA ALA A 110 1.83 -4.63 2.99
C ALA A 110 1.53 -4.08 1.59
N GLY A 111 2.01 -2.87 1.32
CA GLY A 111 1.92 -2.29 -0.01
C GLY A 111 3.07 -1.33 -0.25
N CYS A 112 3.57 -1.30 -1.49
CA CYS A 112 4.56 -0.32 -1.93
C CYS A 112 3.92 0.71 -2.85
N SER A 113 4.34 1.97 -2.73
CA SER A 113 3.84 3.06 -3.59
C SER A 113 2.30 3.11 -3.61
N ALA A 114 1.66 2.92 -4.76
CA ALA A 114 0.19 2.81 -4.89
C ALA A 114 -0.45 1.83 -3.88
N GLY A 115 0.20 0.69 -3.61
CA GLY A 115 -0.25 -0.28 -2.62
C GLY A 115 -0.25 0.28 -1.20
N ALA A 116 0.68 1.17 -0.85
CA ALA A 116 0.70 1.82 0.47
C ALA A 116 -0.45 2.84 0.60
N MET A 117 -0.71 3.58 -0.48
CA MET A 117 -1.72 4.64 -0.50
C MET A 117 -3.13 4.12 -0.20
N ILE A 118 -3.50 2.97 -0.77
CA ILE A 118 -4.83 2.39 -0.55
C ILE A 118 -5.06 1.95 0.90
N LEU A 119 -4.02 1.79 1.70
CA LEU A 119 -4.13 1.40 3.11
C LEU A 119 -4.52 2.58 4.00
N GLY A 120 -4.29 3.82 3.55
CA GLY A 120 -4.74 5.03 4.24
C GLY A 120 -6.26 5.21 4.17
N ALA A 121 -6.77 6.19 4.91
CA ALA A 121 -8.17 6.61 4.86
C ALA A 121 -8.51 7.29 3.52
N PHE A 122 -7.56 8.03 2.95
CA PHE A 122 -7.72 8.68 1.65
C PHE A 122 -6.46 8.56 0.80
N ILE A 123 -6.68 8.43 -0.51
CA ILE A 123 -5.69 8.40 -1.58
C ILE A 123 -5.59 9.83 -2.14
N PRO A 124 -4.40 10.46 -2.11
CA PRO A 124 -4.19 11.77 -2.73
C PRO A 124 -4.19 11.65 -4.26
N GLY A 125 -4.94 12.52 -4.92
CA GLY A 125 -4.94 12.64 -6.37
C GLY A 125 -3.66 13.30 -6.89
N PHE A 126 -2.89 12.57 -7.71
CA PHE A 126 -1.66 13.09 -8.34
C PHE A 126 -1.92 14.05 -9.51
N ARG A 127 -3.14 14.09 -10.06
CA ARG A 127 -3.49 14.98 -11.17
C ARG A 127 -4.08 16.30 -10.65
N LEU A 128 -3.21 17.22 -10.25
CA LEU A 128 -3.55 18.62 -10.03
C LEU A 128 -3.77 19.41 -11.36
N ARG A 129 -4.20 18.75 -12.44
CA ARG A 129 -4.32 19.37 -13.77
C ARG A 129 -5.79 19.47 -14.18
N GLN A 130 -6.36 20.63 -13.87
CA GLN A 130 -7.38 21.40 -14.59
C GLN A 130 -8.11 20.65 -15.74
N LEU A 131 -9.03 19.75 -15.41
CA LEU A 131 -10.05 19.28 -16.36
C LEU A 131 -11.44 19.59 -15.78
N PRO A 132 -12.40 20.04 -16.62
CA PRO A 132 -13.80 20.15 -16.19
C PRO A 132 -14.31 18.75 -15.83
N GLY A 133 -14.96 18.61 -14.67
CA GLY A 133 -15.38 17.29 -14.13
C GLY A 133 -14.49 16.75 -13.01
N ARG A 134 -13.93 17.65 -12.17
CA ARG A 134 -13.17 17.42 -10.93
C ARG A 134 -13.21 15.95 -10.43
N LYS A 135 -12.17 15.16 -10.75
CA LYS A 135 -11.84 14.03 -9.88
C LYS A 135 -11.56 14.61 -8.49
N ALA A 136 -12.19 14.07 -7.46
CA ALA A 136 -11.98 14.51 -6.10
C ALA A 136 -10.47 14.51 -5.80
N LEU A 137 -9.97 15.56 -5.14
CA LEU A 137 -8.56 15.62 -4.70
C LEU A 137 -8.20 14.41 -3.80
N TRP A 138 -9.23 13.77 -3.24
CA TRP A 138 -9.17 12.67 -2.30
C TRP A 138 -10.13 11.57 -2.74
N THR A 139 -9.60 10.38 -2.98
CA THR A 139 -10.40 9.16 -3.18
C THR A 139 -10.40 8.36 -1.88
N PRO A 140 -11.53 7.78 -1.43
CA PRO A 140 -11.53 6.92 -0.26
C PRO A 140 -10.53 5.77 -0.42
N GLY A 141 -9.64 5.60 0.56
CA GLY A 141 -8.84 4.39 0.71
C GLY A 141 -9.59 3.34 1.53
N PHE A 142 -8.89 2.28 1.91
CA PHE A 142 -9.45 1.20 2.74
C PHE A 142 -9.38 1.48 4.24
N GLY A 143 -8.64 2.51 4.67
CA GLY A 143 -8.63 2.96 6.06
C GLY A 143 -8.03 1.97 7.06
N LEU A 144 -7.18 1.04 6.61
CA LEU A 144 -6.45 0.13 7.50
C LEU A 144 -5.46 0.90 8.40
N VAL A 145 -4.94 2.02 7.91
CA VAL A 145 -4.31 3.07 8.71
C VAL A 145 -5.33 4.20 8.87
N PRO A 146 -6.06 4.25 10.00
CA PRO A 146 -7.11 5.23 10.20
C PRO A 146 -6.50 6.64 10.30
N GLN A 147 -7.28 7.63 9.88
CA GLN A 147 -6.92 9.04 9.92
C GLN A 147 -5.61 9.38 9.19
N ALA A 148 -5.26 8.63 8.15
CA ALA A 148 -4.02 8.80 7.42
C ALA A 148 -4.23 9.00 5.91
N VAL A 149 -3.46 9.93 5.35
CA VAL A 149 -3.15 10.06 3.92
C VAL A 149 -1.71 9.62 3.75
N ILE A 150 -1.46 8.51 3.05
CA ILE A 150 -0.10 8.00 2.87
C ILE A 150 0.46 8.54 1.54
N VAL A 151 1.62 9.18 1.61
CA VAL A 151 2.34 9.78 0.47
C VAL A 151 3.68 9.05 0.32
N PRO A 152 3.76 8.02 -0.55
CA PRO A 152 5.02 7.32 -0.80
C PRO A 152 5.98 8.19 -1.62
N HIS A 153 7.25 7.79 -1.70
CA HIS A 153 8.30 8.48 -2.46
C HIS A 153 8.48 9.94 -2.01
N PHE A 154 8.27 10.21 -0.72
CA PHE A 154 8.13 11.57 -0.22
C PHE A 154 9.38 12.45 -0.46
N ASN A 155 10.58 11.86 -0.36
CA ASN A 155 11.85 12.49 -0.70
C ASN A 155 12.13 12.65 -2.21
N GLU A 156 11.39 11.96 -3.08
CA GLU A 156 11.59 12.01 -4.54
C GLU A 156 10.61 12.97 -5.23
N ILE A 157 9.55 13.38 -4.52
CA ILE A 157 8.54 14.31 -5.05
C ILE A 157 8.88 15.73 -4.59
N PRO A 158 8.96 16.73 -5.52
CA PRO A 158 9.22 18.10 -5.13
C PRO A 158 8.20 18.62 -4.09
N ARG A 159 8.68 19.34 -3.07
CA ARG A 159 7.83 19.81 -1.96
C ARG A 159 6.59 20.60 -2.43
N ALA A 160 6.73 21.35 -3.52
CA ALA A 160 5.63 22.10 -4.13
C ALA A 160 4.46 21.21 -4.62
N VAL A 161 4.74 19.96 -5.01
CA VAL A 161 3.75 18.99 -5.49
C VAL A 161 3.03 18.31 -4.32
N VAL A 162 3.74 17.99 -3.22
CA VAL A 162 3.11 17.38 -2.03
C VAL A 162 2.37 18.41 -1.17
N ARG A 163 2.77 19.69 -1.19
CA ARG A 163 2.21 20.74 -0.33
C ARG A 163 0.68 20.81 -0.39
N PRO A 164 0.00 20.76 -1.55
CA PRO A 164 -1.46 20.70 -1.61
C PRO A 164 -2.06 19.51 -0.86
N TRP A 165 -1.44 18.33 -0.89
CA TRP A 165 -1.91 17.17 -0.13
C TRP A 165 -1.70 17.37 1.36
N LEU A 166 -0.60 18.01 1.77
CA LEU A 166 -0.38 18.35 3.16
C LEU A 166 -1.43 19.37 3.63
N THR A 167 -1.71 20.43 2.86
CA THR A 167 -2.55 21.54 3.32
C THR A 167 -4.04 21.33 3.12
N LEU A 168 -4.46 20.60 2.08
CA LEU A 168 -5.87 20.44 1.69
C LEU A 168 -6.44 19.06 2.04
N ARG A 169 -5.73 18.29 2.88
CA ARG A 169 -6.22 17.00 3.37
C ARG A 169 -7.56 17.13 4.09
N PRO A 170 -8.41 16.09 4.07
CA PRO A 170 -9.66 16.11 4.83
C PRO A 170 -9.40 16.38 6.32
N SER A 171 -10.35 17.07 6.97
CA SER A 171 -10.22 17.45 8.39
C SER A 171 -9.99 16.23 9.27
N GLY A 172 -9.13 16.37 10.28
CA GLY A 172 -8.76 15.29 11.19
C GLY A 172 -7.83 14.22 10.60
N MET A 173 -7.37 14.36 9.35
CA MET A 173 -6.39 13.46 8.75
C MET A 173 -4.95 13.92 9.05
N ARG A 174 -4.04 12.96 9.17
CA ARG A 174 -2.58 13.14 9.16
C ARG A 174 -2.06 12.81 7.77
N ALA A 175 -1.15 13.61 7.22
CA ALA A 175 -0.40 13.21 6.04
C ALA A 175 0.88 12.52 6.48
N ILE A 176 1.11 11.30 5.98
CA ILE A 176 2.26 10.46 6.31
C ILE A 176 3.10 10.32 5.04
N GLY A 177 4.16 11.11 4.97
CA GLY A 177 5.20 10.99 3.95
C GLY A 177 6.11 9.81 4.26
N VAL A 178 6.27 8.88 3.32
CA VAL A 178 7.19 7.75 3.44
C VAL A 178 8.23 7.85 2.33
N ASP A 179 9.49 7.97 2.71
CA ASP A 179 10.59 8.06 1.75
C ASP A 179 10.77 6.76 0.96
N ALA A 180 11.38 6.85 -0.22
CA ALA A 180 11.80 5.67 -0.96
C ALA A 180 12.73 4.78 -0.11
N GLY A 181 12.64 3.46 -0.29
CA GLY A 181 13.42 2.51 0.50
C GLY A 181 13.03 2.42 1.98
N THR A 182 11.88 3.00 2.37
CA THR A 182 11.42 3.10 3.76
C THR A 182 10.03 2.50 3.92
N ALA A 183 9.74 1.97 5.11
CA ALA A 183 8.42 1.49 5.50
C ALA A 183 8.08 1.94 6.92
N MET A 184 6.81 2.21 7.16
CA MET A 184 6.24 2.17 8.51
C MET A 184 5.57 0.81 8.71
N VAL A 185 5.95 0.10 9.78
CA VAL A 185 5.47 -1.25 10.07
C VAL A 185 4.89 -1.26 11.48
N GLY A 186 3.69 -1.82 11.64
CA GLY A 186 3.02 -1.83 12.94
C GLY A 186 1.51 -1.98 12.81
N ARG A 187 0.81 -1.47 13.82
CA ARG A 187 -0.65 -1.46 13.94
C ARG A 187 -1.11 -0.03 14.27
N PRO A 188 -2.39 0.32 14.06
CA PRO A 188 -2.89 1.63 14.45
C PRO A 188 -2.54 1.98 15.91
N GLY A 189 -1.82 3.09 16.11
CA GLY A 189 -1.34 3.56 17.40
C GLY A 189 0.07 3.08 17.81
N GLU A 190 0.67 2.13 17.08
CA GLU A 190 2.03 1.66 17.32
C GLU A 190 2.74 1.35 16.00
N TRP A 191 3.59 2.26 15.56
CA TRP A 191 4.36 2.15 14.32
C TRP A 191 5.85 2.20 14.58
N ARG A 192 6.62 1.53 13.71
CA ARG A 192 8.07 1.60 13.68
C ARG A 192 8.55 1.93 12.27
N VAL A 193 9.53 2.83 12.17
CA VAL A 193 10.20 3.14 10.90
C VAL A 193 11.29 2.09 10.62
N LEU A 194 11.27 1.52 9.43
CA LEU A 194 12.29 0.59 8.93
C LEU A 194 12.74 1.01 7.52
N GLY A 195 13.96 0.62 7.14
CA GLY A 195 14.53 0.95 5.84
C GLY A 195 15.58 2.06 5.92
N GLU A 196 15.73 2.81 4.84
CA GLU A 196 16.89 3.68 4.60
C GLU A 196 16.61 5.18 4.83
N GLY A 197 15.36 5.60 4.62
CA GLY A 197 14.91 7.00 4.77
C GLY A 197 14.03 7.20 5.99
N SER A 198 13.19 8.24 5.95
CA SER A 198 12.35 8.66 7.07
C SER A 198 10.85 8.54 6.80
N VAL A 199 10.09 8.63 7.88
CA VAL A 199 8.63 8.83 7.85
C VAL A 199 8.34 10.21 8.42
N THR A 200 7.68 11.06 7.62
CA THR A 200 7.27 12.41 8.02
C THR A 200 5.78 12.42 8.31
N ILE A 201 5.37 12.88 9.49
CA ILE A 201 3.97 13.07 9.88
C ILE A 201 3.67 14.55 9.87
N ALA A 202 2.73 14.98 9.05
CA ALA A 202 2.21 16.34 9.01
C ALA A 202 0.76 16.37 9.47
N ASP A 203 0.48 17.10 10.53
CA ASP A 203 -0.87 17.26 11.08
C ASP A 203 -1.20 18.70 11.49
N GLY A 204 -2.13 18.91 12.43
CA GLY A 204 -2.51 20.25 12.90
C GLY A 204 -1.47 20.90 13.81
N GLU A 205 -0.54 20.12 14.36
CA GLU A 205 0.48 20.56 15.30
C GLU A 205 1.83 20.85 14.60
N GLY A 206 1.99 20.43 13.35
CA GLY A 206 3.17 20.67 12.54
C GLY A 206 3.65 19.43 11.80
N GLU A 207 4.94 19.44 11.43
CA GLU A 207 5.62 18.31 10.80
C GLU A 207 6.61 17.67 11.78
N ARG A 208 6.56 16.35 11.92
CA ARG A 208 7.48 15.55 12.74
C ARG A 208 8.12 14.47 11.89
N VAL A 209 9.44 14.30 12.00
CA VAL A 209 10.21 13.33 11.20
C VAL A 209 10.68 12.19 12.10
N HIS A 210 10.46 10.97 11.66
CA HIS A 210 10.88 9.75 12.33
C HIS A 210 11.88 8.98 11.46
N THR A 211 13.03 8.63 12.03
CA THR A 211 14.13 7.93 11.36
C THR A 211 14.11 6.43 11.66
N PRO A 212 14.84 5.58 10.90
CA PRO A 212 14.83 4.13 11.09
C PRO A 212 15.10 3.71 12.53
N GLY A 213 14.28 2.79 13.04
CA GLY A 213 14.33 2.30 14.42
C GLY A 213 13.42 3.04 15.39
N GLN A 214 13.01 4.28 15.09
CA GLN A 214 12.11 5.04 15.95
C GLN A 214 10.68 4.51 15.90
N ARG A 215 9.94 4.74 16.99
CA ARG A 215 8.52 4.40 17.14
C ARG A 215 7.67 5.66 17.21
N PHE A 216 6.42 5.57 16.76
CA PHE A 216 5.43 6.65 16.82
C PHE A 216 3.99 6.11 16.86
N ALA A 217 3.02 6.98 17.12
CA ALA A 217 1.58 6.67 17.21
C ALA A 217 0.75 7.49 16.20
#